data_AF-A0A956RAZ0-F1
#
_entry.id   AF-A0A956RAZ0-F1
#
_cell.length_a   1.000
_cell.length_b   1.000
_cell.length_c   1.000
_cell.angle_alpha   90.00
_cell.angle_beta   90.00
_cell.angle_gamma   90.00
#
_symmetry.space_group_name_H-M   'P 1'
#
loop_
_entity.id
_entity.type
_entity.pdbx_description
1 polymer ?
#
loop_
_entity_poly.entity_id
_entity_poly.type
_entity_poly.pdbx_seq_one_letter_code
_entity_poly.pdbx_strand_id
1 'polypeptide(L)'
;MAPAVDLVERVSCLDPTLDVVFKLLLDQLRQGDGYDRLTPTAGVIWLAEPLIAIPPRFHSIFELRERHTHTRLSDQLVIHLLQLSCLPGKRRSRPSRYTATAERWGRFLAAKDDTERRWLASHDPIMAIAHHTLEQLSQDPRARRLAREREDEIKLFEIERAVELAASRAEGEAK
;
A
#
# COMPACT_ATOMS: atom_id res chain seq x y z
N MET A 1 -8.60 -35.76 6.86
CA MET A 1 -7.78 -35.50 5.66
C MET A 1 -8.55 -34.49 4.83
N ALA A 2 -8.36 -33.20 5.11
CA ALA A 2 -9.03 -32.10 4.42
C ALA A 2 -8.08 -31.55 3.34
N PRO A 3 -8.57 -31.22 2.14
CA PRO A 3 -7.69 -30.95 1.01
C PRO A 3 -7.08 -29.54 1.09
N ALA A 4 -5.80 -29.46 0.76
CA ALA A 4 -4.94 -28.27 0.80
C ALA A 4 -5.22 -27.25 -0.33
N VAL A 5 -6.47 -27.14 -0.79
CA VAL A 5 -6.83 -26.30 -1.97
C VAL A 5 -7.24 -24.88 -1.56
N ASP A 6 -7.49 -24.63 -0.28
CA ASP A 6 -8.14 -23.38 0.17
C ASP A 6 -7.17 -22.23 0.55
N LEU A 7 -5.86 -22.37 0.27
CA LEU A 7 -4.88 -21.32 0.62
C LEU A 7 -4.52 -20.37 -0.53
N VAL A 8 -4.83 -20.74 -1.78
CA VAL A 8 -4.39 -19.98 -2.97
C VAL A 8 -5.38 -18.87 -3.34
N GLU A 9 -6.67 -19.00 -3.02
CA GLU A 9 -7.70 -18.06 -3.49
C GLU A 9 -7.86 -16.77 -2.64
N ARG A 10 -7.25 -16.67 -1.45
CA ARG A 10 -7.53 -15.58 -0.51
C ARG A 10 -6.57 -14.38 -0.56
N VAL A 11 -5.57 -14.38 -1.44
CA VAL A 11 -4.50 -13.36 -1.48
C VAL A 11 -4.40 -12.65 -2.84
N SER A 12 -5.48 -12.61 -3.63
CA SER A 12 -5.42 -12.07 -5.01
C SER A 12 -5.03 -10.58 -5.11
N CYS A 13 -5.21 -9.79 -4.04
CA CYS A 13 -4.90 -8.36 -4.03
C CYS A 13 -3.48 -8.03 -3.54
N LEU A 14 -2.80 -8.97 -2.87
CA LEU A 14 -1.45 -8.75 -2.30
C LEU A 14 -0.35 -9.33 -3.17
N ASP A 15 -0.65 -10.33 -4.02
CA ASP A 15 0.34 -11.08 -4.82
C ASP A 15 1.30 -10.17 -5.60
N PRO A 16 0.81 -9.22 -6.43
CA PRO A 16 1.71 -8.37 -7.21
C PRO A 16 2.53 -7.40 -6.35
N THR A 17 2.01 -7.03 -5.18
CA THR A 17 2.67 -6.06 -4.29
C THR A 17 3.77 -6.73 -3.48
N LEU A 18 3.52 -7.96 -3.03
CA LEU A 18 4.50 -8.77 -2.33
C LEU A 18 5.63 -9.20 -3.28
N ASP A 19 5.31 -9.51 -4.54
CA ASP A 19 6.30 -9.83 -5.57
C ASP A 19 7.36 -8.74 -5.72
N VAL A 20 6.96 -7.46 -5.71
CA VAL A 20 7.91 -6.33 -5.78
C VAL A 20 8.86 -6.35 -4.59
N VAL A 21 8.35 -6.59 -3.38
CA VAL A 21 9.19 -6.61 -2.17
C VAL A 21 10.13 -7.82 -2.18
N PHE A 22 9.64 -9.00 -2.54
CA PHE A 22 10.48 -10.19 -2.65
C PHE A 22 11.55 -10.03 -3.73
N LYS A 23 11.20 -9.41 -4.86
CA LYS A 23 12.16 -9.08 -5.90
C LYS A 23 13.28 -8.16 -5.39
N LEU A 24 12.96 -7.12 -4.61
CA LEU A 24 13.97 -6.24 -4.00
C LEU A 24 14.93 -6.99 -3.06
N LEU A 25 14.46 -8.03 -2.38
CA LEU A 25 15.30 -8.89 -1.56
C LEU A 25 16.18 -9.81 -2.43
N LEU A 26 15.60 -10.44 -3.44
CA LEU A 26 16.28 -11.42 -4.29
C LEU A 26 17.28 -10.78 -5.26
N ASP A 27 17.02 -9.56 -5.75
CA ASP A 27 17.90 -8.81 -6.65
C ASP A 27 19.26 -8.46 -5.98
N GLN A 28 19.39 -8.65 -4.66
CA GLN A 28 20.68 -8.52 -3.96
C GLN A 28 21.64 -9.66 -4.25
N LEU A 29 21.13 -10.82 -4.70
CA LEU A 29 21.91 -12.02 -4.91
C LEU A 29 22.05 -12.33 -6.39
N ARG A 30 23.26 -12.74 -6.78
CA ARG A 30 23.53 -13.35 -8.08
C ARG A 30 23.65 -14.87 -7.91
N GLN A 31 23.50 -15.58 -9.01
CA GLN A 31 23.72 -17.02 -9.01
C GLN A 31 25.14 -17.35 -8.50
N GLY A 32 25.22 -18.15 -7.44
CA GLY A 32 26.48 -18.51 -6.77
C GLY A 32 26.83 -17.67 -5.53
N ASP A 33 26.06 -16.63 -5.21
CA ASP A 33 26.23 -15.88 -3.97
C ASP A 33 25.72 -16.65 -2.74
N GLY A 34 26.40 -16.47 -1.60
CA GLY A 34 25.94 -16.95 -0.30
C GLY A 34 24.87 -16.06 0.32
N TYR A 35 23.95 -16.65 1.09
CA TYR A 35 22.87 -15.93 1.78
C TYR A 35 23.35 -15.02 2.93
N ASP A 36 24.60 -15.16 3.36
CA ASP A 36 25.27 -14.27 4.31
C ASP A 36 25.45 -12.84 3.76
N ARG A 37 25.38 -12.67 2.43
CA ARG A 37 25.44 -11.37 1.76
C ARG A 37 24.12 -10.60 1.79
N LEU A 38 23.01 -11.23 2.20
CA LEU A 38 21.71 -10.57 2.27
C LEU A 38 21.72 -9.48 3.34
N THR A 39 21.35 -8.27 2.93
CA THR A 39 21.16 -7.17 3.86
C THR A 39 19.70 -7.10 4.33
N PRO A 40 19.45 -6.78 5.61
CA PRO A 40 18.09 -6.57 6.10
C PRO A 40 17.31 -5.58 5.23
N THR A 41 16.16 -6.03 4.73
CA THR A 41 15.36 -5.32 3.74
C THR A 41 13.99 -4.98 4.31
N ALA A 42 13.58 -3.73 4.13
CA ALA A 42 12.26 -3.26 4.52
C ALA A 42 11.46 -2.85 3.28
N GLY A 43 10.35 -3.55 3.01
CA GLY A 43 9.37 -3.15 2.01
C GLY A 43 8.38 -2.15 2.62
N VAL A 44 8.26 -0.95 2.06
CA VAL A 44 7.29 0.06 2.52
C VAL A 44 6.21 0.24 1.46
N ILE A 45 5.01 -0.21 1.77
CA ILE A 45 3.86 -0.23 0.86
C ILE A 45 2.84 0.80 1.34
N TRP A 46 2.46 1.73 0.46
CA TRP A 46 1.42 2.72 0.72
C TRP A 46 0.16 2.35 -0.05
N LEU A 47 -0.96 2.22 0.67
CA LEU A 47 -2.25 1.82 0.09
C LEU A 47 -3.25 2.96 0.20
N ALA A 48 -3.78 3.41 -0.93
CA ALA A 48 -4.87 4.37 -0.97
C ALA A 48 -6.18 3.76 -0.42
N GLU A 49 -6.44 2.50 -0.76
CA GLU A 49 -7.63 1.75 -0.34
C GLU A 49 -7.29 0.68 0.72
N PRO A 50 -8.23 0.38 1.63
CA PRO A 50 -8.00 -0.64 2.65
C PRO A 50 -8.01 -2.05 2.06
N LEU A 51 -7.13 -2.92 2.56
CA LEU A 51 -7.18 -4.35 2.26
C LEU A 51 -8.19 -5.04 3.18
N ILE A 52 -9.26 -5.60 2.62
CA ILE A 52 -10.38 -6.22 3.36
C ILE A 52 -9.89 -7.32 4.34
N ALA A 53 -8.85 -8.07 3.96
CA ALA A 53 -8.31 -9.17 4.75
C ALA A 53 -7.39 -8.72 5.91
N ILE A 54 -7.13 -7.42 6.07
CA ILE A 54 -6.21 -6.88 7.07
C ILE A 54 -6.96 -5.95 8.02
N PRO A 55 -6.71 -6.03 9.35
CA PRO A 55 -7.34 -5.12 10.30
C PRO A 55 -7.13 -3.65 9.91
N PRO A 56 -8.16 -2.79 10.05
CA PRO A 56 -8.09 -1.39 9.65
C PRO A 56 -7.16 -0.61 10.59
N ARG A 57 -5.89 -0.51 10.18
CA ARG A 57 -4.83 0.19 10.91
C ARG A 57 -4.00 1.02 9.93
N PHE A 58 -3.59 2.22 10.36
CA PHE A 58 -2.73 3.08 9.55
C PHE A 58 -1.40 2.41 9.22
N HIS A 59 -0.74 1.79 10.21
CA HIS A 59 0.56 1.16 10.05
C HIS A 59 0.54 -0.27 10.60
N SER A 60 0.73 -1.24 9.72
CA SER A 60 0.91 -2.65 10.06
C SER A 60 2.33 -3.07 9.69
N ILE A 61 2.94 -3.88 10.55
CA ILE A 61 4.30 -4.40 10.35
C ILE A 61 4.18 -5.92 10.30
N PHE A 62 4.65 -6.52 9.21
CA PHE A 62 4.69 -7.95 9.00
C PHE A 62 6.13 -8.43 9.07
N GLU A 63 6.34 -9.50 9.83
CA GLU A 63 7.63 -10.12 10.06
C GLU A 63 7.51 -11.63 9.80
N LEU A 64 8.62 -12.25 9.39
CA LEU A 64 8.66 -13.70 9.19
C LEU A 64 8.76 -14.41 10.55
N ARG A 65 7.65 -15.01 10.98
CA ARG A 65 7.52 -15.66 12.28
C ARG A 65 6.93 -17.06 12.13
N GLU A 66 7.37 -17.97 12.97
CA GLU A 66 6.73 -19.27 13.11
C GLU A 66 5.30 -19.08 13.65
N ARG A 67 4.36 -19.85 13.13
CA ARG A 67 2.92 -19.61 13.31
C ARG A 67 2.43 -19.81 14.75
N HIS A 68 2.96 -20.77 15.49
CA HIS A 68 2.43 -21.18 16.79
C HIS A 68 3.14 -20.51 17.97
N THR A 69 4.45 -20.44 17.92
CA THR A 69 5.34 -19.86 18.92
C THR A 69 5.57 -18.38 18.71
N HIS A 70 5.26 -17.87 17.50
CA HIS A 70 5.60 -16.51 17.07
C HIS A 70 7.10 -16.20 17.13
N THR A 71 7.95 -17.22 17.23
CA THR A 71 9.42 -17.07 17.18
C THR A 71 9.80 -16.46 15.84
N ARG A 72 10.59 -15.39 15.89
CA ARG A 72 11.07 -14.72 14.68
C ARG A 72 12.06 -15.63 13.98
N LEU A 73 11.79 -15.97 12.72
CA LEU A 73 12.67 -16.83 11.92
C LEU A 73 13.90 -16.05 11.45
N SER A 74 13.70 -14.79 11.02
CA SER A 74 14.77 -13.94 10.48
C SER A 74 14.39 -12.46 10.62
N ASP A 75 15.41 -11.60 10.64
CA ASP A 75 15.29 -10.15 10.54
C ASP A 75 15.61 -9.60 9.15
N GLN A 76 15.88 -10.47 8.18
CA GLN A 76 16.24 -10.10 6.81
C GLN A 76 15.11 -9.44 6.02
N LEU A 77 13.84 -9.68 6.38
CA LEU A 77 12.70 -9.09 5.69
C LEU A 77 11.63 -8.60 6.67
N VAL A 78 11.24 -7.33 6.50
CA VAL A 78 10.10 -6.72 7.17
C VAL A 78 9.25 -5.99 6.14
N ILE A 79 7.93 -6.10 6.25
CA ILE A 79 7.00 -5.37 5.38
C ILE A 79 6.21 -4.37 6.23
N HIS A 80 6.35 -3.09 5.91
CA HIS A 80 5.54 -2.02 6.43
C HIS A 80 4.39 -1.74 5.46
N LEU A 81 3.17 -1.97 5.93
CA LEU A 81 1.95 -1.68 5.18
C LEU A 81 1.30 -0.43 5.78
N LEU A 82 1.19 0.63 4.99
CA LEU A 82 0.58 1.90 5.39
C LEU A 82 -0.74 2.13 4.66
N GLN A 83 -1.86 2.00 5.37
CA GLN A 83 -3.21 2.21 4.81
C GLN A 83 -3.64 3.66 5.01
N LEU A 84 -3.61 4.44 3.93
CA LEU A 84 -3.95 5.87 3.94
C LEU A 84 -5.40 6.13 4.36
N SER A 85 -6.31 5.23 4.00
CA SER A 85 -7.73 5.27 4.42
C SER A 85 -7.91 5.16 5.95
N CYS A 86 -6.91 4.64 6.66
CA CYS A 86 -6.92 4.47 8.11
C CYS A 86 -6.11 5.55 8.85
N LEU A 87 -5.73 6.64 8.17
CA LEU A 87 -5.00 7.76 8.77
C LEU A 87 -5.73 8.27 10.02
N PRO A 88 -5.03 8.38 11.17
CA PRO A 88 -5.64 8.93 12.36
C PRO A 88 -5.92 10.43 12.15
N GLY A 89 -7.11 10.85 12.59
CA GLY A 89 -7.47 12.26 12.65
C GLY A 89 -6.53 13.06 13.56
N LYS A 90 -6.72 14.39 13.60
CA LYS A 90 -5.87 15.33 14.38
C LYS A 90 -5.85 15.07 15.91
N ARG A 91 -6.69 14.16 16.41
CA ARG A 91 -6.88 13.85 17.83
C ARG A 91 -6.50 12.40 18.13
N ARG A 92 -5.22 12.10 18.29
CA ARG A 92 -4.76 10.90 19.02
C ARG A 92 -3.52 11.21 19.85
N SER A 93 -3.31 10.36 20.85
CA SER A 93 -2.21 10.36 21.83
C SER A 93 -0.86 10.68 21.19
N ARG A 94 0.03 11.30 21.98
CA ARG A 94 1.36 11.77 21.61
C ARG A 94 2.15 10.64 20.90
N PRO A 95 2.20 10.62 19.55
CA PRO A 95 2.78 9.49 18.84
C PRO A 95 4.30 9.49 19.03
N SER A 96 4.94 8.34 18.79
CA SER A 96 6.40 8.32 18.64
C SER A 96 6.83 9.27 17.51
N ARG A 97 8.07 9.76 17.53
CA ARG A 97 8.59 10.61 16.44
C ARG A 97 8.47 9.93 15.07
N TYR A 98 8.72 8.62 15.03
CA TYR A 98 8.55 7.81 13.82
C TYR A 98 7.10 7.81 13.35
N THR A 99 6.16 7.49 14.24
CA THR A 99 4.72 7.42 13.91
C THR A 99 4.21 8.78 13.41
N ALA A 100 4.60 9.88 14.07
CA ALA A 100 4.23 11.22 13.65
C ALA A 100 4.76 11.58 12.25
N THR A 101 5.97 11.10 11.92
CA THR A 101 6.59 11.31 10.60
C THR A 101 5.85 10.50 9.52
N ALA A 102 5.58 9.23 9.77
CA ALA A 102 4.82 8.37 8.86
C ALA A 102 3.40 8.92 8.61
N GLU A 103 2.70 9.37 9.66
CA GLU A 103 1.39 10.00 9.54
C GLU A 103 1.43 11.28 8.70
N ARG A 104 2.49 12.10 8.85
CA ARG A 104 2.66 13.32 8.05
C ARG A 104 2.86 13.00 6.57
N TRP A 105 3.70 12.01 6.26
CA TRP A 105 3.85 11.50 4.89
C TRP A 105 2.56 10.92 4.34
N GLY A 106 1.80 10.19 5.17
CA GLY A 106 0.50 9.67 4.78
C GLY A 106 -0.47 10.79 4.41
N ARG A 107 -0.55 11.87 5.20
CA ARG A 107 -1.38 13.04 4.86
C ARG A 107 -0.91 13.71 3.57
N PHE A 108 0.40 13.85 3.37
CA PHE A 108 0.96 14.43 2.14
C PHE A 108 0.58 13.64 0.88
N LEU A 109 0.68 12.31 0.95
CA LEU A 109 0.35 11.40 -0.16
C LEU A 109 -1.18 11.32 -0.39
N ALA A 110 -1.97 11.33 0.69
CA ALA A 110 -3.43 11.23 0.62
C ALA A 110 -4.14 12.56 0.30
N ALA A 111 -3.43 13.69 0.32
CA ALA A 111 -4.02 15.02 0.10
C ALA A 111 -4.70 15.08 -1.28
N LYS A 112 -6.01 15.38 -1.29
CA LYS A 112 -6.75 15.65 -2.53
C LYS A 112 -6.71 17.12 -2.91
N ASP A 113 -6.55 17.99 -1.92
CA ASP A 113 -6.40 19.44 -2.08
C ASP A 113 -4.92 19.81 -2.11
N ASP A 114 -4.56 20.64 -3.08
CA ASP A 114 -3.20 21.12 -3.26
C ASP A 114 -2.77 22.06 -2.12
N THR A 115 -3.72 22.69 -1.44
CA THR A 115 -3.44 23.57 -0.29
C THR A 115 -2.81 22.82 0.88
N GLU A 116 -3.38 21.69 1.28
CA GLU A 116 -2.84 20.86 2.37
C GLU A 116 -1.47 20.30 2.00
N ARG A 117 -1.32 19.83 0.75
CA ARG A 117 -0.05 19.29 0.27
C ARG A 117 1.07 20.33 0.28
N ARG A 118 0.81 21.53 -0.26
CA ARG A 118 1.78 22.66 -0.24
C ARG A 118 2.12 23.09 1.18
N TRP A 119 1.12 23.13 2.07
CA TRP A 119 1.36 23.44 3.48
C TRP A 119 2.28 22.40 4.14
N LEU A 120 2.05 21.10 3.92
CA LEU A 120 2.94 20.06 4.43
C LEU A 120 4.36 20.18 3.84
N ALA A 121 4.46 20.43 2.54
CA ALA A 121 5.72 20.62 1.83
C ALA A 121 6.53 21.82 2.36
N SER A 122 5.88 22.93 2.74
CA SER A 122 6.59 24.10 3.26
C SER A 122 7.22 23.89 4.65
N HIS A 123 6.83 22.83 5.36
CA HIS A 123 7.30 22.53 6.72
C HIS A 123 8.27 21.35 6.78
N ASP A 124 8.60 20.72 5.64
CA ASP A 124 9.53 19.60 5.55
C ASP A 124 10.31 19.64 4.23
N PRO A 125 11.65 19.77 4.25
CA PRO A 125 12.43 19.95 3.04
C PRO A 125 12.37 18.74 2.10
N ILE A 126 12.18 17.52 2.63
CA ILE A 126 12.06 16.31 1.80
C ILE A 126 10.68 16.30 1.13
N MET A 127 9.63 16.72 1.83
CA MET A 127 8.31 16.89 1.22
C MET A 127 8.30 18.03 0.19
N ALA A 128 9.07 19.09 0.38
CA ALA A 128 9.24 20.15 -0.61
C ALA A 128 9.83 19.60 -1.92
N ILE A 129 10.89 18.79 -1.81
CA ILE A 129 11.48 18.10 -2.98
C ILE A 129 10.45 17.17 -3.62
N ALA A 130 9.78 16.33 -2.83
CA ALA A 130 8.76 15.41 -3.34
C ALA A 130 7.63 16.14 -4.07
N HIS A 131 7.14 17.25 -3.51
CA HIS A 131 6.12 18.08 -4.13
C HIS A 131 6.59 18.65 -5.47
N HIS A 132 7.80 19.21 -5.52
CA HIS A 132 8.36 19.75 -6.75
C HIS A 132 8.56 18.68 -7.83
N THR A 133 9.07 17.50 -7.44
CA THR A 133 9.23 16.37 -8.36
C THR A 133 7.88 15.89 -8.90
N LEU A 134 6.85 15.81 -8.06
CA LEU A 134 5.49 15.46 -8.49
C LEU A 134 4.94 16.50 -9.47
N GLU A 135 5.14 17.78 -9.21
CA GLU A 135 4.73 18.87 -10.11
C GLU A 135 5.41 18.73 -11.48
N GLN A 136 6.72 18.53 -11.51
CA GLN A 136 7.46 18.31 -12.76
C GLN A 136 6.96 17.07 -13.52
N LEU A 137 6.77 15.94 -12.83
CA LEU A 137 6.24 14.72 -13.45
C LEU A 137 4.82 14.93 -13.98
N SER A 138 4.00 15.72 -13.29
CA SER A 138 2.64 16.04 -13.72
C SER A 138 2.58 16.90 -14.98
N GLN A 139 3.69 17.58 -15.34
CA GLN A 139 3.78 18.37 -16.57
C GLN A 139 4.10 17.51 -17.80
N ASP A 140 4.62 16.29 -17.63
CA ASP A 140 4.88 15.36 -18.73
C ASP A 140 3.56 14.92 -19.40
N PRO A 141 3.34 15.23 -20.69
CA PRO A 141 2.14 14.83 -21.41
C PRO A 141 1.88 13.32 -21.38
N ARG A 142 2.93 12.50 -21.40
CA ARG A 142 2.80 11.04 -21.35
C ARG A 142 2.32 10.58 -19.99
N ALA A 143 2.93 11.08 -18.91
CA ALA A 143 2.50 10.80 -17.55
C ALA A 143 1.04 11.22 -17.31
N ARG A 144 0.64 12.41 -17.80
CA ARG A 144 -0.75 12.89 -17.72
C ARG A 144 -1.75 12.03 -18.49
N ARG A 145 -1.34 11.49 -19.63
CA ARG A 145 -2.18 10.59 -20.41
C ARG A 145 -2.40 9.27 -19.66
N LEU A 146 -1.31 8.63 -19.22
CA LEU A 146 -1.37 7.37 -18.45
C LEU A 146 -2.17 7.53 -17.16
N ALA A 147 -2.04 8.67 -16.47
CA ALA A 147 -2.81 8.96 -15.27
C ALA A 147 -4.32 9.04 -15.56
N ARG A 148 -4.72 9.69 -16.67
CA ARG A 148 -6.11 9.77 -17.10
C ARG A 148 -6.66 8.40 -17.51
N GLU A 149 -5.91 7.63 -18.28
CA GLU A 149 -6.30 6.27 -18.68
C GLU A 149 -6.59 5.40 -17.45
N ARG A 150 -5.73 5.44 -16.42
CA ARG A 150 -5.97 4.74 -15.14
C ARG A 150 -7.21 5.23 -14.40
N GLU A 151 -7.44 6.54 -14.36
CA GLU A 151 -8.61 7.12 -13.70
C GLU A 151 -9.90 6.70 -14.41
N ASP A 152 -9.89 6.69 -15.74
CA ASP A 152 -11.03 6.26 -16.56
C ASP A 152 -11.30 4.76 -16.41
N GLU A 153 -10.26 3.92 -16.36
CA GLU A 153 -10.37 2.48 -16.05
C GLU A 153 -11.01 2.23 -14.69
N ILE A 154 -10.59 2.95 -13.65
CA ILE A 154 -11.16 2.83 -12.29
C ILE A 154 -12.65 3.22 -12.31
N LYS A 155 -13.00 4.35 -12.93
CA LYS A 155 -14.40 4.81 -13.04
C LYS A 155 -15.26 3.81 -13.79
N LEU A 156 -14.75 3.26 -14.90
CA LEU A 156 -15.46 2.26 -15.69
C LEU A 156 -15.76 1.02 -14.85
N PHE A 157 -14.74 0.51 -14.14
CA PHE A 157 -14.90 -0.63 -13.23
C PHE A 157 -15.94 -0.37 -12.14
N GLU A 158 -15.95 0.82 -11.53
CA GLU A 158 -16.94 1.20 -10.52
C GLU A 158 -18.38 1.21 -11.07
N ILE A 159 -18.55 1.72 -12.30
CA ILE A 159 -19.85 1.76 -13.00
C ILE A 159 -20.32 0.32 -13.29
N GLU A 160 -19.48 -0.51 -13.88
CA GLU A 160 -19.79 -1.90 -14.22
C GLU A 160 -20.22 -2.67 -12.95
N ARG A 161 -19.45 -2.55 -11.87
CA ARG A 161 -19.77 -3.18 -10.59
C ARG A 161 -21.11 -2.69 -10.01
N ALA A 162 -21.42 -1.40 -10.15
CA ALA A 162 -22.68 -0.84 -9.66
C ALA A 162 -23.89 -1.39 -10.44
N VAL A 163 -23.75 -1.56 -11.76
CA VAL A 163 -24.79 -2.15 -12.63
C VAL A 163 -25.03 -3.62 -12.25
N GLU A 164 -23.97 -4.40 -12.09
CA GLU A 164 -24.08 -5.83 -11.72
C GLU A 164 -24.73 -6.03 -10.35
N LEU A 165 -24.39 -5.19 -9.37
CA LEU A 165 -25.02 -5.20 -8.05
C LEU A 165 -26.51 -4.82 -8.11
N ALA A 166 -26.88 -3.86 -8.95
CA ALA A 166 -28.27 -3.47 -9.14
C ALA A 166 -29.10 -4.59 -9.79
N ALA A 167 -28.56 -5.25 -10.82
CA ALA A 167 -29.18 -6.40 -11.45
C ALA A 167 -29.37 -7.56 -10.46
N SER A 168 -28.33 -7.89 -9.69
CA SER A 168 -28.37 -8.93 -8.65
C SER A 168 -29.43 -8.65 -7.58
N ARG A 169 -29.62 -7.38 -7.19
CA ARG A 169 -30.68 -6.98 -6.24
C ARG A 169 -32.08 -7.15 -6.83
N ALA A 170 -32.28 -6.70 -8.08
CA ALA A 170 -33.57 -6.84 -8.76
C ALA A 170 -33.98 -8.32 -8.95
N GLU A 171 -33.02 -9.20 -9.27
CA GLU A 171 -33.25 -10.65 -9.38
C GLU A 171 -33.56 -11.30 -8.02
N GLY A 172 -32.96 -10.81 -6.93
CA GLY A 172 -33.24 -11.26 -5.56
C GLY A 172 -34.62 -10.83 -5.05
N GLU A 173 -35.12 -9.68 -5.48
CA GLU A 173 -36.45 -9.18 -5.12
C GLU A 173 -37.58 -9.85 -5.93
N ALA A 174 -37.26 -10.44 -7.08
CA ALA A 174 -38.22 -11.14 -7.94
C ALA A 174 -38.43 -12.63 -7.60
N LYS A 175 -37.72 -13.16 -6.58
CA LYS A 175 -37.81 -14.55 -6.10
C LYS A 175 -38.44 -14.63 -4.71
#